data_AF-A0A391PDY6-F1
#
_entry.id   AF-A0A391PDY6-F1
#
_cell.length_a   1.000
_cell.length_b   1.000
_cell.length_c   1.000
_cell.angle_alpha   90.00
_cell.angle_beta   90.00
_cell.angle_gamma   90.00
#
_symmetry.space_group_name_H-M   'P 1'
#
loop_
_entity.id
_entity.type
_entity.pdbx_description
1 polymer ?
#
loop_
_entity_poly.entity_id
_entity_poly.type
_entity_poly.pdbx_seq_one_letter_code
_entity_poly.pdbx_strand_id
1 'polypeptide(L)'
;MAATQAACQVFVDTGKPAMQAVNAYVDAENAGGTDAAKLQAAVDALHHAADAVTKAAPTVQSPALKTALGGWAGAAQTLATAISTNASTSDFNAAVDSFNEAKSATETACE
;
A
#
# COMPACT_ATOMS: atom_id res chain seq x y z
N MET A 1 -3.13 -1.53 -23.37
CA MET A 1 -4.27 -0.59 -23.58
C MET A 1 -4.10 0.60 -22.64
N ALA A 2 -4.52 1.80 -23.03
CA ALA A 2 -4.34 3.03 -22.23
C ALA A 2 -4.87 2.91 -20.78
N ALA A 3 -5.98 2.19 -20.57
CA ALA A 3 -6.55 1.98 -19.23
C ALA A 3 -5.67 1.11 -18.31
N THR A 4 -4.99 0.09 -18.85
CA THR A 4 -4.00 -0.70 -18.11
C THR A 4 -2.84 0.18 -17.65
N GLN A 5 -2.28 0.95 -18.59
CA GLN A 5 -1.14 1.82 -18.30
C GLN A 5 -1.51 2.90 -17.27
N ALA A 6 -2.71 3.49 -17.37
CA ALA A 6 -3.20 4.46 -16.40
C ALA A 6 -3.39 3.86 -15.00
N ALA A 7 -3.97 2.66 -14.87
CA ALA A 7 -4.16 2.01 -13.57
C ALA A 7 -2.81 1.63 -12.92
N CYS A 8 -1.86 1.12 -13.71
CA CYS A 8 -0.51 0.83 -13.24
C CYS A 8 0.25 2.11 -12.85
N GLN A 9 0.05 3.22 -13.57
CA GLN A 9 0.62 4.50 -13.20
C GLN A 9 0.06 5.00 -11.85
N VAL A 10 -1.25 4.90 -11.63
CA VAL A 10 -1.87 5.25 -10.33
C VAL A 10 -1.29 4.40 -9.19
N PHE A 11 -1.10 3.11 -9.41
CA PHE A 11 -0.45 2.22 -8.45
C PHE A 11 0.98 2.68 -8.11
N VAL A 12 1.80 3.00 -9.11
CA VAL A 12 3.19 3.47 -8.89
C VAL A 12 3.22 4.83 -8.19
N ASP A 13 2.40 5.78 -8.66
CA ASP A 13 2.38 7.17 -8.18
C ASP A 13 1.91 7.27 -6.72
N THR A 14 1.06 6.35 -6.27
CA THR A 14 0.53 6.33 -4.90
C THR A 14 1.26 5.34 -3.99
N GLY A 15 1.76 4.23 -4.52
CA GLY A 15 2.45 3.21 -3.75
C GLY A 15 3.81 3.66 -3.23
N LYS A 16 4.58 4.39 -4.04
CA LYS A 16 5.89 4.92 -3.64
C LYS A 16 5.81 5.90 -2.45
N PRO A 17 4.97 6.95 -2.48
CA PRO A 17 4.86 7.86 -1.34
C PRO A 17 4.25 7.17 -0.10
N ALA A 18 3.33 6.23 -0.27
CA ALA A 18 2.82 5.43 0.85
C ALA A 18 3.94 4.66 1.56
N MET A 19 4.83 4.01 0.80
CA MET A 19 5.97 3.30 1.40
C MET A 19 6.99 4.23 2.05
N GLN A 20 7.23 5.41 1.48
CA GLN A 20 8.10 6.41 2.11
C GLN A 20 7.55 6.87 3.47
N ALA A 21 6.23 7.07 3.58
CA ALA A 21 5.58 7.43 4.83
C ALA A 21 5.67 6.32 5.88
N VAL A 22 5.44 5.05 5.49
CA VAL A 22 5.61 3.88 6.37
C VAL A 22 7.05 3.77 6.87
N ASN A 23 8.04 3.90 5.98
CA ASN A 23 9.45 3.84 6.38
C ASN A 23 9.81 4.96 7.37
N ALA A 24 9.32 6.18 7.15
CA ALA A 24 9.54 7.29 8.08
C ALA A 24 8.95 7.02 9.47
N TYR A 25 7.76 6.39 9.53
CA TYR A 25 7.15 5.92 10.77
C TYR A 25 8.02 4.85 11.46
N VAL A 26 8.43 3.82 10.72
CA VAL A 26 9.29 2.73 11.24
C VAL A 26 10.62 3.27 11.76
N ASP A 27 11.23 4.22 11.06
CA ASP A 27 12.47 4.88 11.51
C ASP A 27 12.28 5.63 12.84
N ALA A 28 11.12 6.24 13.06
CA ALA A 28 10.81 6.92 14.31
C ALA A 28 10.62 5.93 15.46
N GLU A 29 9.86 4.86 15.23
CA GLU A 29 9.67 3.76 16.19
C GLU A 29 11.01 3.15 16.59
N ASN A 30 11.88 2.87 15.62
CA ASN A 30 13.22 2.32 15.84
C ASN A 30 14.16 3.29 16.57
N ALA A 31 13.95 4.61 16.44
CA ALA A 31 14.67 5.63 17.20
C ALA A 31 14.22 5.74 18.66
N GLY A 32 13.26 4.91 19.10
CA GLY A 32 12.80 4.81 20.48
C GLY A 32 11.66 5.76 20.83
N GLY A 33 10.90 6.24 19.84
CA GLY A 33 9.75 7.12 20.09
C GLY A 33 8.64 6.99 19.08
N THR A 34 7.40 6.92 19.58
CA THR A 34 6.20 6.98 18.74
C THR A 34 5.93 8.42 18.31
N ASP A 35 6.06 8.65 17.00
CA ASP A 35 5.77 9.93 16.36
C ASP A 35 4.35 9.88 15.77
N ALA A 36 3.39 10.44 16.51
CA ALA A 36 1.98 10.44 16.13
C ALA A 36 1.73 11.13 14.76
N ALA A 37 2.56 12.11 14.39
CA ALA A 37 2.42 12.78 13.09
C ALA A 37 2.85 11.86 11.94
N LYS A 38 3.94 11.11 12.12
CA LYS A 38 4.40 10.12 11.12
C LYS A 38 3.49 8.91 11.04
N LEU A 39 2.94 8.47 12.18
CA LEU A 39 1.91 7.44 12.23
C LEU A 39 0.71 7.85 11.37
N GLN A 40 0.15 9.04 11.62
CA GLN A 40 -1.01 9.53 10.86
C GLN A 40 -0.67 9.68 9.37
N ALA A 41 0.51 10.22 9.05
CA ALA A 41 0.95 10.36 7.65
C ALA A 41 1.07 9.01 6.93
N ALA A 42 1.56 7.96 7.60
CA ALA A 42 1.64 6.61 7.03
C ALA A 42 0.25 6.02 6.79
N VAL A 43 -0.66 6.14 7.76
CA VAL A 43 -2.05 5.68 7.64
C VAL A 43 -2.78 6.39 6.50
N ASP A 44 -2.67 7.72 6.43
CA ASP A 44 -3.32 8.53 5.40
C ASP A 44 -2.80 8.20 4.00
N ALA A 45 -1.49 8.02 3.86
CA ALA A 45 -0.89 7.68 2.57
C ALA A 45 -1.30 6.28 2.09
N LEU A 46 -1.38 5.29 2.99
CA LEU A 46 -1.85 3.95 2.67
C LEU A 46 -3.33 3.93 2.27
N HIS A 47 -4.19 4.64 3.00
CA HIS A 47 -5.60 4.78 2.64
C HIS A 47 -5.77 5.49 1.29
N HIS A 48 -5.06 6.58 1.06
CA HIS A 48 -5.09 7.30 -0.22
C HIS A 48 -4.69 6.38 -1.38
N ALA A 49 -3.63 5.59 -1.21
CA ALA A 49 -3.15 4.67 -2.22
C ALA A 49 -4.16 3.54 -2.52
N ALA A 50 -4.72 2.93 -1.47
CA ALA A 50 -5.76 1.91 -1.60
C ALA A 50 -7.00 2.46 -2.35
N ASP A 51 -7.46 3.65 -1.98
CA ASP A 51 -8.62 4.29 -2.60
C ASP A 51 -8.36 4.64 -4.07
N ALA A 52 -7.19 5.18 -4.38
CA ALA A 52 -6.83 5.55 -5.75
C ALA A 52 -6.79 4.32 -6.67
N VAL A 53 -6.15 3.24 -6.23
CA VAL A 53 -6.10 1.98 -6.99
C VAL A 53 -7.47 1.33 -7.10
N THR A 54 -8.27 1.35 -6.03
CA THR A 54 -9.65 0.83 -6.06
C THR A 54 -10.52 1.56 -7.07
N LYS A 55 -10.34 2.89 -7.20
CA LYS A 55 -11.04 3.70 -8.22
C LYS A 55 -10.56 3.41 -9.64
N ALA A 56 -9.28 3.07 -9.82
CA ALA A 56 -8.70 2.75 -11.13
C ALA A 56 -8.98 1.30 -11.59
N ALA A 57 -9.12 0.35 -10.67
CA ALA A 57 -9.27 -1.07 -10.99
C ALA A 57 -10.44 -1.40 -11.95
N PRO A 58 -11.64 -0.79 -11.85
CA PRO A 58 -12.76 -1.08 -12.76
C PRO A 58 -12.46 -0.81 -14.24
N THR A 59 -11.56 0.13 -14.54
CA THR A 59 -11.23 0.53 -15.93
C THR A 59 -10.36 -0.49 -16.66
N VAL A 60 -9.74 -1.42 -15.92
CA VAL A 60 -8.85 -2.44 -16.46
C VAL A 60 -9.66 -3.61 -17.05
N GLN A 61 -9.32 -4.11 -18.24
CA GLN A 61 -10.01 -5.27 -18.81
C GLN A 61 -9.43 -6.61 -18.37
N SER A 62 -8.13 -6.66 -18.07
CA SER A 62 -7.43 -7.87 -17.61
C SER A 62 -7.94 -8.30 -16.23
N PRO A 63 -8.51 -9.52 -16.08
CA PRO A 63 -8.94 -10.04 -14.78
C PRO A 63 -7.76 -10.23 -13.82
N ALA A 64 -6.61 -10.68 -14.32
CA ALA A 64 -5.41 -10.88 -13.50
C ALA A 64 -4.92 -9.58 -12.88
N LEU A 65 -4.84 -8.50 -13.67
CA LEU A 65 -4.43 -7.19 -13.17
C LEU A 65 -5.47 -6.59 -12.21
N LYS A 66 -6.77 -6.77 -12.48
CA LYS A 66 -7.83 -6.37 -11.53
C LYS A 66 -7.66 -7.06 -10.17
N THR A 67 -7.40 -8.35 -10.17
CA THR A 67 -7.15 -9.11 -8.94
C THR A 67 -5.89 -8.64 -8.22
N ALA A 68 -4.79 -8.40 -8.95
CA ALA A 68 -3.55 -7.94 -8.35
C ALA A 68 -3.71 -6.55 -7.71
N LEU A 69 -4.30 -5.59 -8.43
CA LEU A 69 -4.59 -4.23 -7.92
C LEU A 69 -5.49 -4.27 -6.68
N GLY A 70 -6.53 -5.11 -6.69
CA GLY A 70 -7.42 -5.29 -5.54
C GLY A 70 -6.71 -5.92 -4.35
N GLY A 71 -5.88 -6.94 -4.58
CA GLY A 71 -5.07 -7.58 -3.54
C GLY A 71 -4.09 -6.61 -2.88
N TRP A 72 -3.43 -5.78 -3.68
CA TRP A 72 -2.54 -4.74 -3.16
C TRP A 72 -3.28 -3.65 -2.39
N ALA A 73 -4.43 -3.17 -2.88
CA ALA A 73 -5.24 -2.20 -2.15
C ALA A 73 -5.73 -2.76 -0.80
N GLY A 74 -6.11 -4.04 -0.75
CA GLY A 74 -6.45 -4.73 0.49
C GLY A 74 -5.26 -4.85 1.45
N ALA A 75 -4.07 -5.20 0.95
CA ALA A 75 -2.86 -5.27 1.78
C ALA A 75 -2.46 -3.89 2.33
N ALA A 76 -2.64 -2.82 1.55
CA ALA A 76 -2.43 -1.44 2.01
C ALA A 76 -3.36 -1.06 3.17
N GLN A 77 -4.64 -1.46 3.10
CA GLN A 77 -5.61 -1.26 4.19
C GLN A 77 -5.25 -2.07 5.44
N THR A 78 -4.81 -3.31 5.28
CA THR A 78 -4.34 -4.15 6.39
C THR A 78 -3.12 -3.52 7.09
N LEU A 79 -2.15 -3.02 6.32
CA LEU A 79 -0.99 -2.34 6.88
C LEU A 79 -1.37 -1.04 7.59
N ALA A 80 -2.29 -0.24 7.01
CA ALA A 80 -2.80 0.98 7.65
C ALA A 80 -3.48 0.64 8.99
N THR A 81 -4.27 -0.43 9.01
CA THR A 81 -4.91 -0.95 10.23
C THR A 81 -3.86 -1.31 11.27
N ALA A 82 -2.85 -2.10 10.92
CA ALA A 82 -1.79 -2.53 11.83
C ALA A 82 -1.03 -1.35 12.45
N ILE A 83 -0.75 -0.31 11.66
CA ILE A 83 -0.14 0.93 12.16
C ILE A 83 -1.10 1.66 13.11
N SER A 84 -2.36 1.85 12.71
CA SER A 84 -3.34 2.62 13.49
C SER A 84 -3.72 1.98 14.83
N THR A 85 -3.68 0.64 14.91
CA THR A 85 -4.02 -0.11 16.13
C THR A 85 -2.80 -0.37 17.02
N ASN A 86 -1.63 0.13 16.62
CA ASN A 86 -0.36 -0.16 17.27
C ASN A 86 -0.16 -1.68 17.46
N ALA A 87 -0.35 -2.42 16.36
CA ALA A 87 -0.26 -3.87 16.35
C ALA A 87 1.12 -4.35 16.84
N SER A 88 1.19 -5.62 17.27
CA SER A 88 2.46 -6.20 17.68
C SER A 88 3.48 -6.15 16.53
N THR A 89 4.78 -6.10 16.84
CA THR A 89 5.83 -6.12 15.80
C THR A 89 5.69 -7.31 14.85
N SER A 90 5.23 -8.45 15.34
CA SER A 90 4.97 -9.63 14.52
C SER A 90 3.84 -9.39 13.51
N ASP A 91 2.73 -8.81 13.96
CA ASP A 91 1.56 -8.53 13.12
C ASP A 91 1.86 -7.42 12.10
N PHE A 92 2.60 -6.39 12.52
CA PHE A 92 3.06 -5.33 11.63
C PHE A 92 3.96 -5.89 10.53
N ASN A 93 4.96 -6.71 10.88
CA ASN A 93 5.87 -7.32 9.90
C ASN A 93 5.11 -8.23 8.94
N ALA A 94 4.15 -9.03 9.42
CA ALA A 94 3.31 -9.86 8.55
C ALA A 94 2.47 -9.01 7.57
N ALA A 95 1.97 -7.85 8.01
CA ALA A 95 1.26 -6.91 7.14
C ALA A 95 2.19 -6.26 6.09
N VAL A 96 3.43 -5.91 6.47
CA VAL A 96 4.46 -5.40 5.55
C VAL A 96 4.84 -6.45 4.51
N ASP A 97 5.04 -7.70 4.92
CA ASP A 97 5.36 -8.80 4.02
C ASP A 97 4.22 -9.01 3.01
N SER A 98 2.98 -9.09 3.50
CA SER A 98 1.79 -9.20 2.63
C SER A 98 1.67 -8.03 1.65
N PHE A 99 1.97 -6.80 2.10
CA PHE A 99 1.99 -5.62 1.25
C PHE A 99 3.05 -5.72 0.14
N ASN A 100 4.27 -6.17 0.48
CA ASN A 100 5.39 -6.31 -0.46
C ASN A 100 5.17 -7.44 -1.47
N GLU A 101 4.58 -8.55 -1.05
CA GLU A 101 4.18 -9.64 -1.93
C GLU A 101 3.12 -9.17 -2.93
N ALA A 102 2.07 -8.50 -2.45
CA ALA A 102 1.01 -7.97 -3.30
C ALA A 102 1.53 -6.88 -4.26
N LYS A 103 2.48 -6.06 -3.81
CA LYS A 103 3.19 -5.07 -4.64
C LYS A 103 3.91 -5.76 -5.79
N SER A 104 4.72 -6.77 -5.48
CA SER A 104 5.50 -7.52 -6.49
C SER A 104 4.61 -8.24 -7.51
N ALA A 105 3.49 -8.82 -7.05
CA ALA A 105 2.50 -9.43 -7.92
C ALA A 105 1.82 -8.40 -8.84
N THR A 106 1.55 -7.20 -8.32
CA THR A 106 0.96 -6.10 -9.10
C THR A 106 1.95 -5.53 -10.12
N GLU A 107 3.22 -5.38 -9.75
CA GLU A 107 4.29 -4.99 -10.68
C GLU A 107 4.39 -5.98 -11.85
N THR A 108 4.45 -7.29 -11.56
CA THR A 108 4.44 -8.34 -12.60
C THR A 108 3.19 -8.28 -13.49
N ALA A 109 2.02 -7.97 -12.92
CA ALA A 109 0.78 -7.88 -13.70
C ALA A 109 0.66 -6.60 -14.55
N CYS A 110 1.50 -5.61 -14.28
CA CYS A 110 1.58 -4.34 -15.00
C CYS A 110 2.57 -4.36 -16.18
N GLU A 111 3.45 -5.36 -16.23
CA GLU A 111 4.35 -5.66 -17.36
C GLU A 111 3.61 -6.29 -18.55
#